data_AF-A0A9E0Q6P6-F1
#
_entry.id   AF-A0A9E0Q6P6-F1
#
_cell.length_a   1.000
_cell.length_b   1.000
_cell.length_c   1.000
_cell.angle_alpha   90.00
_cell.angle_beta   90.00
_cell.angle_gamma   90.00
#
_symmetry.space_group_name_H-M   'P 1'
#
loop_
_entity.id
_entity.type
_entity.pdbx_description
1 polymer ?
#
loop_
_entity_poly.entity_id
_entity_poly.type
_entity_poly.pdbx_seq_one_letter_code
_entity_poly.pdbx_strand_id
1 'polypeptide(L)'
;MTTLKDEKTRTDLQHRLKRAEGQLRGVQRMIEEGEDCLAIASQMSAVRKALDSAYVRMTVCFIEQELGERLGAKDGAQADLSHMLAHMETMLGKIR
;
A
#
# COMPACT_ATOMS: atom_id res chain seq x y z
N MET A 1 -4.86 -18.07 10.07
CA MET A 1 -4.03 -17.01 9.44
C MET A 1 -4.70 -16.63 8.14
N THR A 2 -5.05 -15.36 7.98
CA THR A 2 -5.77 -14.82 6.83
C THR A 2 -4.79 -14.66 5.66
N THR A 3 -5.12 -15.24 4.51
CA THR A 3 -4.27 -15.23 3.30
C THR A 3 -4.83 -14.22 2.29
N LEU A 4 -3.97 -13.59 1.49
CA LEU A 4 -4.39 -12.62 0.46
C LEU A 4 -5.17 -13.31 -0.67
N LYS A 5 -6.50 -13.25 -0.62
CA LYS A 5 -7.41 -13.94 -1.56
C LYS A 5 -7.85 -13.05 -2.73
N ASP A 6 -7.90 -11.73 -2.54
CA ASP A 6 -8.38 -10.80 -3.57
C ASP A 6 -7.34 -10.54 -4.66
N GLU A 7 -7.65 -10.98 -5.89
CA GLU A 7 -6.78 -10.83 -7.06
C GLU A 7 -6.60 -9.37 -7.47
N LYS A 8 -7.64 -8.55 -7.28
CA LYS A 8 -7.58 -7.11 -7.60
C LYS A 8 -6.57 -6.42 -6.69
N THR A 9 -6.66 -6.66 -5.38
CA THR A 9 -5.69 -6.15 -4.40
C THR A 9 -4.29 -6.67 -4.67
N ARG A 10 -4.14 -7.96 -5.00
CA ARG A 10 -2.83 -8.52 -5.36
C ARG A 10 -2.19 -7.77 -6.52
N THR A 11 -2.95 -7.53 -7.58
CA THR A 11 -2.49 -6.79 -8.76
C THR A 11 -2.14 -5.34 -8.42
N ASP A 12 -2.98 -4.65 -7.64
CA ASP A 12 -2.70 -3.27 -7.22
C ASP A 12 -1.42 -3.16 -6.37
N LEU A 13 -1.26 -4.05 -5.38
CA LEU A 13 -0.05 -4.12 -4.56
C LEU A 13 1.19 -4.40 -5.41
N GLN A 14 1.13 -5.34 -6.34
CA GLN A 14 2.21 -5.61 -7.30
C GLN A 14 2.60 -4.36 -8.10
N HIS A 15 1.63 -3.61 -8.61
CA HIS A 15 1.91 -2.37 -9.35
C HIS A 15 2.56 -1.29 -8.47
N ARG A 16 2.12 -1.13 -7.22
CA ARG A 16 2.73 -0.20 -6.27
C ARG A 16 4.17 -0.60 -5.93
N LEU A 17 4.41 -1.88 -5.66
CA LEU A 17 5.73 -2.40 -5.32
C LEU A 17 6.70 -2.28 -6.49
N LYS A 18 6.29 -2.58 -7.73
CA LYS A 18 7.12 -2.37 -8.93
C LYS A 18 7.55 -0.91 -9.11
N ARG A 19 6.68 0.05 -8.76
CA ARG A 19 7.04 1.47 -8.77
C ARG A 19 8.08 1.80 -7.68
N ALA A 20 7.86 1.34 -6.46
CA ALA A 20 8.81 1.53 -5.36
C ALA A 20 10.19 0.92 -5.68
N GLU A 21 10.21 -0.26 -6.30
CA GLU A 21 11.42 -0.93 -6.76
C GLU A 21 12.17 -0.12 -7.83
N GLY A 22 11.45 0.46 -8.80
CA GLY A 22 12.04 1.36 -9.79
C GLY A 22 12.65 2.61 -9.17
N GLN A 23 12.00 3.21 -8.18
CA GLN A 23 12.53 4.34 -7.43
C GLN A 23 13.78 3.94 -6.62
N LEU A 24 13.77 2.75 -6.00
CA LEU A 24 14.92 2.25 -5.23
C LEU A 24 16.14 2.00 -6.12
N ARG A 25 15.94 1.44 -7.32
CA ARG A 25 17.00 1.36 -8.35
C ARG A 25 17.53 2.74 -8.74
N GLY A 26 16.67 3.75 -8.80
CA GLY A 26 17.08 5.14 -9.00
C GLY A 26 18.01 5.63 -7.89
N VAL A 27 17.62 5.42 -6.62
CA VAL A 27 18.44 5.78 -5.46
C VAL A 27 19.81 5.10 -5.49
N GLN A 28 19.87 3.81 -5.85
CA GLN A 28 21.15 3.08 -5.97
C GLN A 28 22.08 3.73 -7.01
N ARG A 29 21.57 4.05 -8.21
CA ARG A 29 22.35 4.76 -9.24
C ARG A 29 22.84 6.12 -8.79
N MET A 30 21.99 6.90 -8.12
CA MET A 30 22.40 8.22 -7.58
C MET A 30 23.57 8.08 -6.59
N ILE A 31 23.57 7.03 -5.78
CA ILE A 31 24.68 6.76 -4.85
C ILE A 31 25.95 6.37 -5.63
N GLU A 32 25.85 5.51 -6.64
CA GLU A 32 26.97 5.10 -7.50
C GLU A 32 27.57 6.29 -8.27
N GLU A 33 26.73 7.21 -8.73
CA GLU A 33 27.10 8.41 -9.47
C GLU A 33 27.62 9.55 -8.56
N GLY A 34 27.52 9.39 -7.23
CA GLY A 34 28.01 10.37 -6.26
C GLY A 34 27.15 11.64 -6.19
N GLU A 35 25.84 11.52 -6.39
CA GLU A 35 24.88 12.63 -6.35
C GLU A 35 24.76 13.28 -4.97
N ASP A 36 24.17 14.47 -4.92
CA ASP A 36 23.96 15.23 -3.69
C ASP A 36 23.15 14.45 -2.63
N CYS A 37 23.63 14.47 -1.38
CA CYS A 37 23.03 13.72 -0.29
C CYS A 37 21.58 14.14 -0.01
N LEU A 38 21.24 15.42 -0.14
CA LEU A 38 19.87 15.90 0.08
C LEU A 38 18.94 15.42 -1.05
N ALA A 39 19.42 15.42 -2.29
CA ALA A 39 18.70 14.84 -3.43
C ALA A 39 18.43 13.34 -3.23
N ILE A 40 19.44 12.57 -2.81
CA ILE A 40 19.30 11.14 -2.48
C ILE A 40 18.27 10.94 -1.35
N ALA A 41 18.39 11.71 -0.27
CA ALA A 41 17.48 11.62 0.88
C ALA A 41 16.02 11.94 0.49
N SER A 42 15.82 12.90 -0.42
CA SER A 42 14.51 13.23 -0.98
C SER A 42 13.93 12.06 -1.76
N GLN A 43 14.70 11.42 -2.63
CA GLN A 43 14.26 10.23 -3.37
C GLN A 43 13.96 9.05 -2.44
N MET A 44 14.78 8.83 -1.40
CA MET A 44 14.46 7.84 -0.36
C MET A 44 13.13 8.13 0.33
N SER A 45 12.79 9.41 0.55
CA SER A 45 11.48 9.80 1.09
C SER A 45 10.34 9.42 0.13
N ALA A 46 10.53 9.63 -1.16
CA ALA A 46 9.57 9.21 -2.18
C ALA A 46 9.38 7.68 -2.21
N VAL A 47 10.46 6.90 -2.12
CA VAL A 47 10.40 5.43 -2.01
C VAL A 47 9.59 5.01 -0.79
N ARG A 48 9.87 5.61 0.39
CA ARG A 48 9.05 5.38 1.59
C ARG A 48 7.57 5.63 1.30
N LYS A 49 7.21 6.64 0.49
CA LYS A 49 5.80 6.99 0.20
C LYS A 49 5.10 5.93 -0.60
N ALA A 50 5.80 5.39 -1.57
CA ALA A 50 5.29 4.28 -2.35
C ALA A 50 5.07 3.04 -1.48
N LEU A 51 6.02 2.73 -0.57
CA LEU A 51 5.92 1.58 0.33
C LEU A 51 4.79 1.74 1.36
N ASP A 52 4.68 2.88 2.02
CA ASP A 52 3.60 3.13 2.98
C ASP A 52 2.23 3.02 2.31
N SER A 53 2.11 3.53 1.09
CA SER A 53 0.87 3.42 0.32
C SER A 53 0.50 1.97 0.02
N ALA A 54 1.47 1.11 -0.29
CA ALA A 54 1.23 -0.33 -0.45
C ALA A 54 0.88 -1.00 0.88
N TYR A 55 1.56 -0.62 1.97
CA TYR A 55 1.30 -1.14 3.31
C TYR A 55 -0.14 -0.86 3.75
N VAL A 56 -0.61 0.39 3.61
CA VAL A 56 -2.00 0.76 3.97
C VAL A 56 -3.01 -0.07 3.20
N ARG A 57 -2.84 -0.23 1.87
CA ARG A 57 -3.74 -1.08 1.06
C ARG A 57 -3.78 -2.53 1.55
N MET A 58 -2.62 -3.08 1.92
CA MET A 58 -2.54 -4.45 2.47
C MET A 58 -3.25 -4.55 3.83
N THR A 59 -3.08 -3.57 4.71
CA THR A 59 -3.77 -3.53 6.01
C THR A 59 -5.28 -3.46 5.83
N VAL A 60 -5.76 -2.64 4.90
CA VAL A 60 -7.19 -2.55 4.58
C VAL A 60 -7.72 -3.89 4.10
N CYS A 61 -7.03 -4.53 3.16
CA CYS A 61 -7.41 -5.85 2.66
C CYS A 61 -7.45 -6.91 3.77
N PHE A 62 -6.50 -6.89 4.70
CA PHE A 62 -6.51 -7.76 5.87
C PHE A 62 -7.77 -7.55 6.71
N ILE A 63 -8.14 -6.30 6.99
CA ILE A 63 -9.34 -5.97 7.78
C ILE A 63 -10.62 -6.41 7.04
N GLU A 64 -10.72 -6.17 5.73
CA GLU A 64 -11.84 -6.60 4.88
C GLU A 64 -12.05 -8.13 4.98
N GLN A 65 -10.96 -8.90 4.84
CA GLN A 65 -11.02 -10.35 4.87
C GLN A 65 -11.32 -10.91 6.26
N GLU A 66 -10.66 -10.40 7.30
CA GLU A 66 -10.86 -10.86 8.68
C GLU A 66 -12.27 -10.57 9.19
N LEU A 67 -12.80 -9.39 8.89
CA LEU A 67 -14.17 -9.03 9.26
C LEU A 67 -15.20 -9.81 8.44
N GLY A 68 -14.96 -10.04 7.15
CA GLY A 68 -15.81 -10.88 6.31
C GLY A 68 -15.92 -12.31 6.84
N GLU A 69 -14.81 -12.91 7.27
CA GLU A 69 -14.77 -14.25 7.86
C GLU A 69 -15.48 -14.30 9.23
N ARG A 70 -15.35 -13.26 10.07
CA ARG A 70 -15.97 -13.21 11.41
C ARG A 70 -17.47 -12.90 11.40
N LEU A 71 -17.92 -12.06 10.48
CA LEU A 71 -19.32 -11.61 10.43
C LEU A 71 -20.22 -12.57 9.65
N GLY A 72 -19.69 -13.65 9.07
CA GLY A 72 -20.46 -14.64 8.31
C GLY A 72 -21.30 -14.00 7.21
N ALA A 73 -20.71 -13.05 6.47
CA ALA A 73 -21.42 -11.93 5.88
C ALA A 73 -22.62 -12.32 5.01
N LYS A 74 -23.79 -11.80 5.40
CA LYS A 74 -24.91 -11.50 4.50
C LYS A 74 -24.53 -10.25 3.68
N ASP A 75 -24.79 -10.29 2.37
CA ASP A 75 -24.31 -9.35 1.35
C ASP A 75 -24.43 -7.84 1.68
N GLY A 76 -25.42 -7.43 2.50
CA GLY A 76 -25.64 -6.02 2.84
C GLY A 76 -24.61 -5.38 3.77
N ALA A 77 -24.01 -6.13 4.71
CA ALA A 77 -23.03 -5.59 5.65
C ALA A 77 -21.62 -5.46 5.04
N GLN A 78 -21.35 -6.23 3.97
CA GLN A 78 -20.05 -6.26 3.32
C GLN A 78 -19.79 -5.03 2.45
N ALA A 79 -20.83 -4.49 1.81
CA ALA A 79 -20.72 -3.30 0.98
C ALA A 79 -20.42 -2.04 1.82
N ASP A 80 -21.11 -1.89 2.95
CA ASP A 80 -20.96 -0.73 3.84
C ASP A 80 -19.59 -0.71 4.52
N LEU A 81 -19.10 -1.88 4.94
CA LEU A 81 -17.76 -2.04 5.50
C LEU A 81 -16.66 -1.71 4.47
N SER A 82 -16.80 -2.20 3.24
CA SER A 82 -15.86 -1.90 2.15
C SER A 82 -15.75 -0.39 1.89
N HIS A 83 -16.89 0.31 1.94
CA HIS A 83 -16.94 1.76 1.78
C HIS A 83 -16.25 2.51 2.93
N MET A 84 -16.49 2.11 4.19
CA MET A 84 -15.80 2.71 5.35
C MET A 84 -14.28 2.50 5.29
N LEU A 85 -13.84 1.31 4.88
CA LEU A 85 -12.42 0.98 4.80
C LEU A 85 -11.70 1.72 3.66
N ALA A 86 -12.36 1.90 2.51
CA ALA A 86 -11.85 2.77 1.44
C ALA A 86 -11.69 4.23 1.90
N HIS A 87 -12.58 4.72 2.76
CA HIS A 87 -12.45 6.05 3.35
C HIS A 87 -11.28 6.11 4.34
N MET A 88 -11.09 5.08 5.17
CA MET A 88 -9.91 4.98 6.04
C MET A 88 -8.61 4.95 5.25
N GLU A 89 -8.54 4.22 4.14
CA GLU A 89 -7.37 4.20 3.23
C GLU A 89 -7.03 5.62 2.75
N THR A 90 -8.06 6.37 2.36
CA THR A 90 -7.92 7.76 1.91
C THR A 90 -7.43 8.69 3.03
N MET A 91 -7.95 8.51 4.25
CA MET A 91 -7.55 9.30 5.42
C MET A 91 -6.12 9.00 5.85
N LEU A 92 -5.74 7.73 5.90
CA LEU A 92 -4.36 7.30 6.21
C LEU A 92 -3.36 7.81 5.16
N GLY A 93 -3.76 7.88 3.89
CA GLY A 93 -2.95 8.48 2.83
C GLY A 93 -2.70 9.98 2.99
N LYS A 94 -3.56 10.71 3.73
CA LYS A 94 -3.44 12.16 3.97
C LYS A 94 -2.61 12.51 5.21
N ILE A 95 -2.38 11.57 6.12
CA ILE A 95 -1.59 11.77 7.34
C ILE A 95 -0.07 11.77 7.04
N ARG A 96 0.31 11.40 5.80
CA ARG A 96 1.69 11.30 5.34
C ARG A 96 2.16 12.43 4.41
#